data_AF-A0A672K6Z1-F1
#
_entry.id   AF-A0A672K6Z1-F1
#
_cell.length_a   1.000
_cell.length_b   1.000
_cell.length_c   1.000
_cell.angle_alpha   90.00
_cell.angle_beta   90.00
_cell.angle_gamma   90.00
#
_symmetry.space_group_name_H-M   'P 1'
#
loop_
_entity.id
_entity.type
_entity.pdbx_description
1 polymer ?
#
loop_
_entity_poly.entity_id
_entity_poly.type
_entity_poly.pdbx_seq_one_letter_code
_entity_poly.pdbx_strand_id
1 'polypeptide(L)'
;MLHKKLEQLGAVKQGNFWVDCETYHATGNTTGQPSKLLYVMHNSETPLSSMALFEGGPGLTADANFDVLMVKLKSHFQNAKGHKVESRGTRYRYCDFLVKIGTVAMSSSARGISVEKN
;
A
#
# COMPACT_ATOMS: atom_id res chain seq x y z
N MET A 1 11.06 -12.91 15.74
CA MET A 1 10.76 -14.35 15.96
C MET A 1 10.22 -15.03 14.71
N LEU A 2 9.33 -14.39 13.94
CA LEU A 2 8.69 -15.00 12.77
C LEU A 2 9.65 -15.33 11.61
N HIS A 3 10.56 -14.42 11.26
CA HIS A 3 11.60 -14.64 10.23
C HIS A 3 12.39 -15.94 10.47
N LYS A 4 12.92 -16.11 11.69
CA LYS A 4 13.69 -17.30 12.08
C LYS A 4 12.88 -18.59 11.95
N LYS A 5 11.60 -18.57 12.35
CA LYS A 5 10.71 -19.75 12.20
C LYS A 5 10.48 -20.10 10.74
N LEU A 6 10.28 -19.09 9.88
CA LEU A 6 10.05 -19.29 8.46
C LEU A 6 11.30 -19.87 7.76
N GLU A 7 12.50 -19.37 8.11
CA GLU A 7 13.78 -19.90 7.64
C GLU A 7 14.03 -21.34 8.13
N GLN A 8 13.68 -21.68 9.37
CA GLN A 8 13.76 -23.05 9.91
C GLN A 8 12.84 -24.05 9.17
N LEU A 9 11.73 -23.57 8.62
CA LEU A 9 10.84 -24.39 7.78
C LEU A 9 11.41 -24.59 6.37
N GLY A 10 12.54 -23.97 6.03
CA GLY A 10 13.19 -24.09 4.72
C GLY A 10 12.84 -22.97 3.74
N ALA A 11 12.21 -21.87 4.20
CA ALA A 11 12.00 -20.73 3.34
C ALA A 11 13.31 -19.99 3.03
N VAL A 12 13.45 -19.52 1.79
CA VAL A 12 14.64 -18.82 1.32
C VAL A 12 14.32 -17.34 1.15
N LYS A 13 15.16 -16.47 1.73
CA LYS A 13 15.04 -15.01 1.55
C LYS A 13 15.26 -14.64 0.07
N GLN A 14 14.34 -13.85 -0.48
CA GLN A 14 14.31 -13.43 -1.90
C GLN A 14 14.49 -11.93 -2.10
N GLY A 15 14.62 -11.15 -1.02
CA GLY A 15 14.78 -9.70 -1.08
C GLY A 15 13.96 -8.99 -0.03
N ASN A 16 13.75 -7.70 -0.23
CA ASN A 16 12.92 -6.85 0.61
C ASN A 16 11.80 -6.24 -0.23
N PHE A 17 10.76 -5.74 0.43
CA PHE A 17 9.68 -4.98 -0.22
C PHE A 17 9.43 -3.69 0.56
N TRP A 18 8.91 -2.70 -0.17
CA TRP A 18 8.37 -1.46 0.36
C TRP A 18 7.06 -1.14 -0.35
N VAL A 19 6.04 -0.84 0.43
CA VAL A 19 4.78 -0.27 -0.04
C VAL A 19 4.52 1.02 0.72
N ASP A 20 4.21 2.11 0.02
CA ASP A 20 3.61 3.28 0.63
C ASP A 20 2.20 3.51 0.09
N CYS A 21 1.36 4.10 0.93
CA CYS A 21 -0.01 4.42 0.61
C CYS A 21 -0.34 5.82 1.14
N GLU A 22 -0.72 6.70 0.23
CA GLU A 22 -1.27 8.00 0.53
C GLU A 22 -2.80 7.95 0.53
N THR A 23 -3.42 8.63 1.49
CA THR A 23 -4.88 8.71 1.60
C THR A 23 -5.33 10.12 1.24
N TYR A 24 -6.38 10.23 0.43
CA TYR A 24 -6.97 11.48 0.01
C TYR A 24 -8.48 11.51 0.32
N HIS A 25 -8.97 12.63 0.84
CA HIS A 25 -10.39 12.93 1.00
C HIS A 25 -10.95 13.50 -0.31
N ALA A 26 -11.98 12.87 -0.87
CA ALA A 26 -12.70 13.44 -2.00
C ALA A 26 -13.55 14.65 -1.56
N THR A 27 -13.38 15.78 -2.23
CA THR A 27 -14.21 16.98 -2.03
C THR A 27 -15.41 16.92 -2.99
N GLY A 28 -16.59 17.37 -2.53
CA GLY A 28 -17.80 17.40 -3.36
C GLY A 28 -18.93 16.46 -2.92
N ASN A 29 -18.90 15.96 -1.69
CA ASN A 29 -20.05 15.23 -1.16
C ASN A 29 -21.29 16.13 -1.05
N THR A 30 -22.42 15.63 -1.53
CA THR A 30 -23.75 16.19 -1.22
C THR A 30 -23.95 16.19 0.29
N THR A 31 -24.55 17.26 0.82
CA THR A 31 -24.80 17.45 2.26
C THR A 31 -25.36 16.18 2.92
N GLY A 32 -24.65 15.64 3.91
CA GLY A 32 -25.07 14.48 4.70
C GLY A 32 -24.38 13.14 4.36
N GLN A 33 -23.53 13.06 3.34
CA GLN A 33 -22.76 11.86 3.01
C GLN A 33 -21.32 11.92 3.57
N PRO A 34 -20.77 10.83 4.15
CA PRO A 34 -19.37 10.79 4.59
C PRO A 34 -18.42 10.86 3.39
N SER A 35 -17.39 11.71 3.49
CA SER A 35 -16.37 11.88 2.44
C SER A 35 -15.74 10.54 2.09
N LYS A 36 -15.85 10.13 0.84
CA LYS A 36 -15.16 8.95 0.35
C LYS A 36 -13.65 9.19 0.31
N LEU A 37 -12.90 8.11 0.50
CA LEU A 37 -11.45 8.10 0.45
C LEU A 37 -10.94 7.55 -0.89
N LEU A 38 -9.82 8.11 -1.32
CA LEU A 38 -8.98 7.58 -2.39
C LEU A 38 -7.64 7.18 -1.78
N TYR A 39 -7.23 5.94 -2.01
CA TYR A 39 -5.93 5.40 -1.62
C TYR A 39 -5.04 5.32 -2.85
N VAL A 40 -3.85 5.90 -2.78
CA VAL A 40 -2.84 5.81 -3.85
C VAL A 40 -1.64 5.07 -3.30
N MET A 41 -1.29 3.94 -3.90
CA MET A 41 -0.28 3.01 -3.42
C MET A 41 0.86 2.86 -4.42
N HIS A 42 2.09 2.82 -3.89
CA HIS A 42 3.30 2.51 -4.64
C HIS A 42 3.95 1.27 -4.05
N ASN A 43 4.34 0.32 -4.91
CA ASN A 43 5.01 -0.90 -4.51
C ASN A 43 6.38 -0.98 -5.20
N SER A 44 7.44 -1.17 -4.41
CA SER A 44 8.82 -1.33 -4.90
C SER A 44 9.00 -2.49 -5.89
N GLU A 45 8.11 -3.47 -5.89
CA GLU A 45 8.14 -4.61 -6.80
C GLU A 45 7.47 -4.33 -8.15
N THR A 46 6.69 -3.25 -8.23
CA THR A 46 6.09 -2.73 -9.46
C THR A 46 6.42 -1.23 -9.58
N PRO A 47 7.71 -0.86 -9.66
CA PRO A 47 8.16 0.53 -9.48
C PRO A 47 7.68 1.50 -10.58
N LEU A 48 7.16 0.97 -11.69
CA LEU A 48 6.62 1.76 -12.80
C LEU A 48 5.10 1.94 -12.71
N SER A 49 4.47 1.43 -11.64
CA SER A 49 3.02 1.46 -11.47
C SER A 49 2.61 2.08 -10.14
N SER A 50 1.57 2.90 -10.20
CA SER A 50 0.77 3.34 -9.06
C SER A 50 -0.55 2.57 -9.06
N MET A 51 -1.07 2.25 -7.88
CA MET A 51 -2.39 1.64 -7.72
C MET A 51 -3.30 2.61 -6.99
N ALA A 52 -4.48 2.87 -7.54
CA ALA A 52 -5.47 3.76 -6.95
C ALA A 52 -6.74 2.98 -6.60
N LEU A 53 -7.24 3.16 -5.38
CA LEU A 53 -8.47 2.54 -4.91
C LEU A 53 -9.40 3.61 -4.36
N PHE A 54 -10.54 3.82 -5.02
CA PHE A 54 -11.59 4.71 -4.53
C PHE A 54 -12.66 3.91 -3.78
N GLU A 55 -13.14 4.41 -2.64
CA GLU A 55 -14.14 3.70 -1.84
C GLU A 55 -15.45 3.42 -2.62
N GLY A 56 -15.74 2.14 -2.80
CA GLY A 56 -16.88 1.65 -3.58
C GLY A 56 -16.70 1.80 -5.10
N GLY A 57 -15.51 2.15 -5.57
CA GLY A 57 -15.13 2.17 -6.98
C GLY A 57 -14.22 1.00 -7.37
N PRO A 58 -13.82 0.93 -8.65
CA PRO A 58 -12.84 -0.05 -9.10
C PRO A 58 -11.44 0.28 -8.59
N GLY A 59 -10.60 -0.74 -8.46
CA GLY A 59 -9.14 -0.57 -8.35
C GLY A 59 -8.56 -0.23 -9.71
N LEU A 60 -7.68 0.75 -9.77
CA LEU A 60 -7.01 1.22 -10.98
C LEU A 60 -5.51 1.01 -10.83
N THR A 61 -4.85 0.64 -11.93
CA THR A 61 -3.39 0.64 -12.04
C THR A 61 -3.01 1.67 -13.09
N ALA A 62 -2.14 2.60 -12.73
CA ALA A 62 -1.65 3.67 -13.61
C ALA A 62 -0.13 3.70 -13.59
N ASP A 63 0.49 4.46 -14.49
CA ASP A 63 1.91 4.73 -14.43
C ASP A 63 2.24 5.76 -13.32
N ALA A 64 3.52 6.14 -13.22
CA ALA A 64 3.98 7.16 -12.27
C ALA A 64 3.48 8.59 -12.60
N ASN A 65 2.90 8.83 -13.79
CA ASN A 65 2.32 10.15 -14.10
C ASN A 65 1.00 10.40 -13.34
N PHE A 66 0.44 9.37 -12.70
CA PHE A 66 -0.74 9.51 -11.85
C PHE A 66 -0.50 10.48 -10.68
N ASP A 67 0.70 10.51 -10.10
CA ASP A 67 1.02 11.46 -9.02
C ASP A 67 0.96 12.92 -9.52
N VAL A 68 1.44 13.15 -10.75
CA VAL A 68 1.35 14.47 -11.40
C VAL A 68 -0.11 14.85 -11.63
N LEU A 69 -0.96 13.89 -11.99
CA LEU A 69 -2.41 14.10 -12.09
C LEU A 69 -3.02 14.44 -10.73
N MET A 70 -2.64 13.75 -9.65
CA MET A 70 -3.13 14.02 -8.30
C MET A 70 -2.80 15.44 -7.82
N VAL A 71 -1.62 15.97 -8.16
CA VAL A 71 -1.27 17.38 -7.88
C VAL A 71 -2.22 18.35 -8.59
N LYS A 72 -2.62 18.04 -9.83
CA LYS A 72 -3.59 18.85 -10.60
C LYS A 72 -5.01 18.73 -10.05
N LEU A 73 -5.36 17.60 -9.45
CA LEU A 73 -6.67 17.32 -8.87
C LEU A 73 -6.82 17.72 -7.39
N LYS A 74 -5.87 18.49 -6.82
CA LYS A 74 -5.88 18.88 -5.40
C LYS A 74 -7.17 19.58 -4.91
N SER A 75 -7.94 20.21 -5.81
CA SER A 75 -9.24 20.80 -5.49
C SER A 75 -10.31 19.75 -5.23
N HIS A 76 -10.18 18.58 -5.85
CA HIS A 76 -11.08 17.42 -5.77
C HIS A 76 -10.63 16.37 -4.75
N PHE A 77 -9.32 16.29 -4.49
CA PHE A 77 -8.74 15.32 -3.57
C PHE A 77 -7.76 16.00 -2.64
N GLN A 78 -8.12 16.07 -1.36
CA GLN A 78 -7.27 16.66 -0.32
C GLN A 78 -6.49 15.56 0.39
N ASN A 79 -5.16 15.66 0.40
CA ASN A 79 -4.31 14.71 1.11
C ASN A 79 -4.64 14.69 2.62
N ALA A 80 -4.93 13.51 3.15
CA ALA A 80 -5.16 13.27 4.56
C ALA A 80 -3.83 13.26 5.31
N LYS A 81 -3.35 14.44 5.71
CA LYS A 81 -2.07 14.60 6.41
C LYS A 81 -2.00 13.67 7.63
N GLY A 82 -0.90 12.95 7.78
CA GLY A 82 -0.70 12.00 8.89
C GLY A 82 -1.30 10.61 8.69
N HIS A 83 -2.06 10.39 7.61
CA HIS A 83 -2.63 9.08 7.23
C HIS A 83 -1.79 8.35 6.18
N LYS A 84 -0.49 8.62 6.11
CA LYS A 84 0.41 7.83 5.27
C LYS A 84 0.62 6.47 5.92
N VAL A 85 0.32 5.42 5.16
CA VAL A 85 0.60 4.04 5.55
C VAL A 85 1.82 3.55 4.78
N GLU A 86 2.68 2.83 5.47
CA GLU A 86 3.97 2.39 4.98
C GLU A 86 4.19 0.94 5.41
N SER A 87 4.62 0.06 4.50
CA SER A 87 4.88 -1.35 4.80
C SER A 87 6.26 -1.74 4.29
N ARG A 88 7.21 -2.02 5.22
CA ARG A 88 8.56 -2.54 4.89
C ARG A 88 8.71 -3.94 5.40
N GLY A 89 9.36 -4.78 4.61
CA GLY A 89 9.74 -6.09 5.12
C GLY A 89 10.65 -6.88 4.22
N THR A 90 10.81 -8.14 4.61
CA THR A 90 11.58 -9.15 3.91
C THR A 90 10.63 -10.08 3.16
N ARG A 91 11.01 -10.41 1.94
CA ARG A 91 10.31 -11.36 1.07
C ARG A 91 11.02 -12.72 1.12
N TYR A 92 10.24 -13.79 1.22
CA TYR A 92 10.69 -15.17 1.28
C TYR A 92 9.97 -16.01 0.22
N ARG A 93 10.65 -17.02 -0.31
CA ARG A 93 10.03 -18.12 -1.05
C ARG A 93 9.93 -19.33 -0.12
N TYR A 94 8.74 -19.89 0.00
CA TYR A 94 8.52 -21.15 0.71
C TYR A 94 7.65 -22.04 -0.17
N CYS A 95 8.22 -23.13 -0.69
CA CYS A 95 7.59 -23.93 -1.75
C CYS A 95 7.15 -23.03 -2.93
N ASP A 96 5.86 -23.07 -3.27
CA ASP A 96 5.19 -22.25 -4.29
C ASP A 96 4.68 -20.89 -3.78
N PHE A 97 4.86 -20.58 -2.48
CA PHE A 97 4.36 -19.34 -1.86
C PHE A 97 5.39 -18.22 -1.78
N LEU A 98 4.91 -16.98 -1.95
CA LEU A 98 5.67 -15.76 -1.69
C LEU A 98 5.26 -15.16 -0.35
N VAL A 99 6.11 -15.25 0.67
CA VAL A 99 5.79 -14.78 2.03
C VAL A 99 6.48 -13.45 2.31
N LYS A 100 5.72 -12.41 2.69
CA LYS A 100 6.21 -11.04 2.92
C LYS A 100 6.09 -10.63 4.39
N ILE A 101 7.11 -10.92 5.19
CA ILE A 101 7.11 -10.53 6.60
C ILE A 101 7.64 -9.11 6.73
N GLY A 102 6.79 -8.19 7.17
CA GLY A 102 7.14 -6.79 7.35
C GLY A 102 6.36 -6.11 8.46
N THR A 103 6.67 -4.85 8.68
CA THR A 103 5.96 -3.95 9.59
C THR A 103 5.12 -3.00 8.76
N VAL A 104 3.82 -2.92 9.05
CA VAL A 104 2.94 -1.84 8.57
C VAL A 104 2.96 -0.71 9.59
N ALA A 105 3.42 0.46 9.21
CA ALA A 105 3.37 1.67 9.99
C ALA A 105 2.29 2.61 9.44
N MET A 106 1.41 3.10 10.30
CA MET A 106 0.62 4.30 10.02
C MET A 106 1.08 5.35 11.02
N SER A 107 1.71 6.42 10.55
CA SER A 107 2.46 7.34 11.41
C SER A 107 3.51 6.61 12.28
N SER A 108 3.33 6.52 13.61
CA SER A 108 4.27 5.89 14.55
C SER A 108 3.88 4.47 15.03
N SER A 109 2.76 3.90 14.57
CA SER A 109 2.26 2.61 15.08
C SER A 109 2.49 1.45 14.11
N ALA A 110 3.19 0.41 14.57
CA ALA A 110 3.44 -0.85 13.84
C ALA A 110 2.30 -1.86 14.03
N ARG A 111 1.62 -2.30 12.95
CA ARG A 111 0.47 -3.23 13.01
C ARG A 111 0.38 -4.14 11.77
N GLY A 112 0.97 -5.33 11.82
CA GLY A 112 0.54 -6.45 10.96
C GLY A 112 1.64 -7.16 10.18
N ILE A 113 1.27 -8.30 9.59
CA ILE A 113 2.07 -9.18 8.74
C ILE A 113 1.30 -9.35 7.43
N SER A 114 1.98 -9.34 6.27
CA SER A 114 1.37 -9.62 4.97
C SER A 114 1.75 -11.02 4.48
N VAL A 115 0.81 -11.74 3.89
CA VAL A 115 1.07 -13.03 3.24
C VAL A 115 0.38 -13.00 1.89
N GLU A 116 1.13 -13.30 0.83
CA GLU A 116 0.64 -13.26 -0.54
C GLU A 116 0.72 -14.68 -1.14
N LYS A 117 -0.24 -15.03 -1.96
CA LYS A 117 -0.25 -16.27 -2.74
C LYS A 117 -0.21 -15.88 -4.22
N ASN A 118 0.71 -16.48 -4.98
CA ASN A 118 0.74 -16.34 -6.44
C ASN A 118 -0.45 -17.04 -7.10
#